data_AF-A0A2N0XAG7-F1
#
_entry.id   AF-A0A2N0XAG7-F1
#
_cell.length_a   1.000
_cell.length_b   1.000
_cell.length_c   1.000
_cell.angle_alpha   90.00
_cell.angle_beta   90.00
_cell.angle_gamma   90.00
#
_symmetry.space_group_name_H-M   'P 1'
#
loop_
_entity.id
_entity.type
_entity.pdbx_description
1 polymer ?
#
loop_
_entity_poly.entity_id
_entity_poly.type
_entity_poly.pdbx_seq_one_letter_code
_entity_poly.pdbx_strand_id
1 'polypeptide(L)'
;MAYSGPFQPGDRVQLTDAKRRHFTIVLAEGGVFHTHKGQIFHDDIIGLDEGSVVRSVQGSEFLLFRHLLVDHVLSMPRGAAVIYPKDAAQILVEGDIFPGARVLEAGAGSGALSMALLRAVGEGGEVFSYEIRKDHLEYAENNVDEYFGARPANWYPRLGDFGEVTAEDLGGPVDRIILDMVEPWHFMDTARDLLIPGGVLMTYVATVPQLMNTMETIRGLKCFAEPRAWESLVRDWRVEGLATRPEHRMNAHTAFLVSARRLADGVTPPRPQRKARR
;
A
#
# COMPACT_ATOMS: atom_id res chain seq x y z
N MET A 1 6.35 -6.51 16.23
CA MET A 1 7.76 -6.16 15.92
C MET A 1 8.07 -4.79 16.52
N ALA A 2 9.25 -4.55 17.08
CA ALA A 2 9.60 -3.24 17.62
C ALA A 2 9.95 -2.28 16.46
N TYR A 3 9.25 -1.15 16.34
CA TYR A 3 9.51 -0.14 15.30
C TYR A 3 10.71 0.78 15.61
N SER A 4 11.37 0.59 16.75
CA SER A 4 12.43 1.49 17.22
C SER A 4 13.32 0.84 18.28
N GLY A 5 14.44 1.49 18.59
CA GLY A 5 15.42 1.04 19.58
C GLY A 5 16.48 0.10 18.99
N PRO A 6 17.31 -0.54 19.82
CA PRO A 6 18.30 -1.51 19.36
C PRO A 6 17.65 -2.72 18.66
N PHE A 7 18.38 -3.39 17.77
CA PHE A 7 17.91 -4.58 17.09
C PHE A 7 17.59 -5.72 18.06
N GLN A 8 16.50 -6.44 17.78
CA GLN A 8 16.04 -7.57 18.60
C GLN A 8 15.85 -8.83 17.74
N PRO A 9 15.85 -10.04 18.34
CA PRO A 9 15.40 -11.24 17.64
C PRO A 9 14.02 -11.03 17.01
N GLY A 10 13.85 -11.52 15.79
CA GLY A 10 12.65 -11.31 14.97
C GLY A 10 12.65 -10.02 14.15
N ASP A 11 13.53 -9.05 14.42
CA ASP A 11 13.62 -7.84 13.60
C ASP A 11 14.07 -8.18 12.18
N ARG A 12 13.41 -7.56 11.21
CA ARG A 12 13.81 -7.62 9.80
C ARG A 12 14.82 -6.53 9.50
N VAL A 13 16.04 -6.93 9.14
CA VAL A 13 17.18 -6.03 8.95
C VAL A 13 17.63 -6.05 7.50
N GLN A 14 17.85 -4.86 6.95
CA GLN A 14 18.46 -4.63 5.66
C GLN A 14 19.94 -4.33 5.84
N LEU A 15 20.77 -5.16 5.21
CA LEU A 15 22.22 -5.03 5.16
C LEU A 15 22.61 -4.40 3.83
N THR A 16 23.38 -3.32 3.89
CA THR A 16 23.88 -2.62 2.70
C THR A 16 25.39 -2.68 2.64
N ASP A 17 25.93 -3.29 1.59
CA ASP A 17 27.38 -3.41 1.43
C ASP A 17 28.02 -2.15 0.80
N ALA A 18 29.35 -2.10 0.74
CA ALA A 18 30.08 -0.98 0.12
C ALA A 18 29.75 -0.74 -1.38
N LYS A 19 29.12 -1.69 -2.07
CA LYS A 19 28.62 -1.54 -3.45
C LYS A 19 27.14 -1.13 -3.49
N ARG A 20 26.55 -0.76 -2.35
CA ARG A 20 25.14 -0.43 -2.15
C ARG A 20 24.18 -1.57 -2.54
N ARG A 21 24.64 -2.83 -2.46
CA ARG A 21 23.74 -3.97 -2.62
C ARG A 21 23.02 -4.22 -1.31
N HIS A 22 21.71 -4.45 -1.43
CA HIS A 22 20.84 -4.71 -0.29
C HIS A 22 20.60 -6.20 -0.11
N PHE A 23 20.60 -6.64 1.15
CA PHE A 23 20.22 -7.98 1.56
C PHE A 23 19.25 -7.84 2.73
N THR A 24 18.25 -8.72 2.82
CA THR A 24 17.28 -8.71 3.91
C THR A 24 17.37 -10.00 4.68
N ILE A 25 17.44 -9.91 6.01
CA ILE A 25 17.42 -11.06 6.93
C ILE A 25 16.41 -10.83 8.04
N VAL A 26 15.97 -11.92 8.67
CA VAL A 26 15.24 -11.88 9.94
C VAL A 26 16.21 -12.33 11.02
N LEU A 27 16.43 -11.49 12.04
CA LEU A 27 17.34 -11.82 13.13
C LEU A 27 16.79 -12.96 13.96
N ALA A 28 17.69 -13.84 14.38
CA ALA A 28 17.40 -14.99 15.20
C ALA A 28 18.65 -15.28 16.02
N GLU A 29 18.49 -15.61 17.30
CA GLU A 29 19.62 -15.96 18.18
C GLU A 29 20.39 -17.16 17.61
N GLY A 30 21.72 -17.04 17.57
CA GLY A 30 22.60 -18.05 16.95
C GLY A 30 22.48 -18.16 15.42
N GLY A 31 21.69 -17.29 14.79
CA GLY A 31 21.51 -17.27 13.34
C GLY A 31 22.75 -16.80 12.60
N VAL A 32 22.90 -17.25 11.35
CA VAL A 32 24.06 -16.91 10.51
C VAL A 32 23.61 -16.53 9.10
N PHE A 33 23.95 -15.31 8.68
CA PHE A 33 23.75 -14.86 7.32
C PHE A 33 24.99 -15.17 6.47
N HIS A 34 24.77 -15.88 5.36
CA HIS A 34 25.85 -16.29 4.45
C HIS A 34 25.89 -15.40 3.22
N THR A 35 27.06 -14.81 2.96
CA THR A 35 27.30 -14.02 1.76
C THR A 35 28.54 -14.50 1.01
N HIS A 36 28.67 -14.11 -0.25
CA HIS A 36 29.90 -14.27 -1.02
C HIS A 36 31.12 -13.50 -0.45
N LYS A 37 30.92 -12.68 0.60
CA LYS A 37 31.98 -11.96 1.33
C LYS A 37 32.17 -12.50 2.75
N GLY A 38 31.74 -13.74 3.03
CA GLY A 38 31.82 -14.37 4.34
C GLY A 38 30.53 -14.31 5.15
N GLN A 39 30.57 -14.94 6.32
CA GLN A 39 29.46 -15.06 7.26
C GLN A 39 29.32 -13.80 8.12
N ILE A 40 28.11 -13.52 8.55
CA ILE A 40 27.76 -12.51 9.56
C ILE A 40 26.86 -13.21 10.59
N PHE A 41 27.26 -13.18 11.86
CA PHE A 41 26.46 -13.77 12.94
C PHE A 41 25.37 -12.79 13.36
N HIS A 42 24.16 -13.29 13.56
CA HIS A 42 23.03 -12.44 13.97
C HIS A 42 23.24 -11.87 15.37
N ASP A 43 23.94 -12.61 16.23
CA ASP A 43 24.27 -12.18 17.60
C ASP A 43 25.22 -10.96 17.61
N ASP A 44 25.99 -10.74 16.54
CA ASP A 44 26.80 -9.53 16.37
C ASP A 44 25.95 -8.30 16.01
N ILE A 45 24.69 -8.50 15.60
CA ILE A 45 23.74 -7.46 15.21
C ILE A 45 22.75 -7.16 16.34
N ILE A 46 22.27 -8.19 17.03
CA ILE A 46 21.29 -8.06 18.11
C ILE A 46 21.86 -7.17 19.21
N GLY A 47 21.07 -6.19 19.65
CA GLY A 47 21.47 -5.19 20.64
C GLY A 47 22.22 -3.98 20.09
N LEU A 48 22.59 -3.95 18.82
CA LEU A 48 23.12 -2.75 18.16
C LEU A 48 22.01 -1.76 17.82
N ASP A 49 22.34 -0.48 17.78
CA ASP A 49 21.45 0.56 17.26
C ASP A 49 21.33 0.50 15.72
N GLU A 50 20.22 0.98 15.18
CA GLU A 50 20.08 1.20 13.73
C GLU A 50 21.12 2.21 13.21
N GLY A 51 21.61 1.99 11.99
CA GLY A 51 22.70 2.76 11.40
C GLY A 51 24.10 2.25 11.79
N SER A 52 24.19 1.18 12.58
CA SER A 52 25.46 0.51 12.90
C SER A 52 26.06 -0.21 11.69
N VAL A 53 27.38 -0.45 11.75
CA VAL A 53 28.12 -1.23 10.75
C VAL A 53 28.65 -2.51 11.38
N VAL A 54 28.38 -3.65 10.74
CA VAL A 54 28.98 -4.95 11.10
C VAL A 54 29.98 -5.37 10.04
N ARG A 55 30.95 -6.21 10.45
CA ARG A 55 31.94 -6.80 9.54
C ARG A 55 31.67 -8.29 9.39
N SER A 56 31.73 -8.78 8.17
CA SER A 56 31.77 -10.23 7.94
C SER A 56 33.09 -10.84 8.42
N VAL A 57 33.13 -12.16 8.54
CA VAL A 57 34.36 -12.91 8.89
C VAL A 57 35.53 -12.60 7.94
N GLN A 58 35.25 -12.22 6.68
CA GLN A 58 36.29 -11.82 5.71
C GLN A 58 36.57 -10.30 5.72
N GLY A 59 36.09 -9.57 6.73
CA GLY A 59 36.37 -8.15 6.96
C GLY A 59 35.54 -7.18 6.11
N SER A 60 34.53 -7.64 5.37
CA SER A 60 33.69 -6.74 4.57
C SER A 60 32.63 -6.05 5.43
N GLU A 61 32.48 -4.74 5.24
CA GLU A 61 31.53 -3.91 6.01
C GLU A 61 30.11 -3.93 5.42
N PHE A 62 29.13 -3.93 6.32
CA PHE A 62 27.70 -3.88 6.03
C PHE A 62 27.00 -2.90 6.97
N LEU A 63 26.30 -1.93 6.40
CA LEU A 63 25.45 -0.97 7.11
C LEU A 63 24.08 -1.59 7.40
N LEU A 64 23.58 -1.39 8.61
CA LEU A 64 22.38 -2.05 9.13
C LEU A 64 21.24 -1.04 9.36
N PHE A 65 20.07 -1.30 8.77
CA PHE A 65 18.83 -0.58 9.07
C PHE A 65 17.67 -1.57 9.18
N ARG A 66 16.62 -1.22 9.92
CA ARG A 66 15.35 -1.95 9.84
C ARG A 66 14.75 -1.76 8.46
N HIS A 67 14.13 -2.84 7.98
CA HIS A 67 13.49 -2.83 6.69
C HIS A 67 12.25 -1.94 6.73
N LEU A 68 12.23 -0.87 5.94
CA LEU A 68 11.06 0.02 5.88
C LEU A 68 9.92 -0.69 5.14
N LEU A 69 8.69 -0.18 5.30
CA LEU A 69 7.55 -0.68 4.54
C LEU A 69 7.79 -0.58 3.02
N VAL A 70 8.38 0.52 2.57
CA VAL A 70 8.70 0.74 1.15
C VAL A 70 9.63 -0.35 0.61
N ASP A 71 10.62 -0.75 1.42
CA ASP A 71 11.59 -1.78 1.04
C ASP A 71 10.94 -3.17 1.05
N HIS A 72 10.07 -3.43 2.04
CA HIS A 72 9.31 -4.68 2.14
C HIS A 72 8.37 -4.87 0.95
N VAL A 73 7.54 -3.88 0.63
CA VAL A 73 6.60 -3.94 -0.52
C VAL A 73 7.32 -4.19 -1.84
N LEU A 74 8.51 -3.62 -2.01
CA LEU A 74 9.29 -3.78 -3.23
C LEU A 74 10.01 -5.13 -3.35
N SER A 75 10.18 -5.86 -2.25
CA SER A 75 10.94 -7.12 -2.20
C SER A 75 10.10 -8.36 -1.86
N MET A 76 8.88 -8.19 -1.34
CA MET A 76 8.01 -9.30 -0.94
C MET A 76 7.59 -10.19 -2.12
N PRO A 77 7.29 -11.49 -1.87
CA PRO A 77 6.67 -12.36 -2.86
C PRO A 77 5.35 -11.80 -3.40
N ARG A 78 5.06 -12.05 -4.68
CA ARG A 78 3.89 -11.47 -5.35
C ARG A 78 3.09 -12.53 -6.06
N GLY A 79 1.80 -12.62 -5.73
CA GLY A 79 0.80 -13.31 -6.56
C GLY A 79 0.21 -12.39 -7.64
N ALA A 80 0.03 -11.11 -7.28
CA ALA A 80 -0.47 -10.05 -8.15
C ALA A 80 0.50 -8.86 -8.22
N ALA A 81 0.33 -8.02 -9.25
CA ALA A 81 1.02 -6.73 -9.29
C ALA A 81 0.65 -5.90 -8.05
N VAL A 82 1.64 -5.19 -7.49
CA VAL A 82 1.47 -4.40 -6.27
C VAL A 82 1.26 -2.93 -6.61
N ILE A 83 0.46 -2.24 -5.82
CA ILE A 83 0.43 -0.77 -5.83
C ILE A 83 1.81 -0.25 -5.42
N TYR A 84 2.35 0.66 -6.23
CA TYR A 84 3.67 1.22 -5.97
C TYR A 84 3.62 2.23 -4.81
N PRO A 85 4.74 2.41 -4.07
CA PRO A 85 4.80 3.30 -2.91
C PRO A 85 4.32 4.74 -3.19
N LYS A 86 4.61 5.28 -4.38
CA LYS A 86 4.17 6.61 -4.79
C LYS A 86 2.63 6.74 -4.84
N ASP A 87 1.96 5.67 -5.25
CA ASP A 87 0.51 5.64 -5.43
C ASP A 87 -0.17 5.30 -4.12
N ALA A 88 0.38 4.36 -3.34
CA ALA A 88 -0.07 4.08 -1.98
C ALA A 88 -0.03 5.35 -1.11
N ALA A 89 1.04 6.14 -1.18
CA ALA A 89 1.13 7.41 -0.47
C ALA A 89 0.01 8.39 -0.86
N GLN A 90 -0.33 8.48 -2.15
CA GLN A 90 -1.43 9.32 -2.61
C GLN A 90 -2.79 8.76 -2.21
N ILE A 91 -2.99 7.44 -2.22
CA ILE A 91 -4.21 6.80 -1.73
C ILE A 91 -4.41 7.12 -0.25
N LEU A 92 -3.36 7.04 0.58
CA LEU A 92 -3.46 7.36 2.00
C LEU A 92 -3.85 8.83 2.23
N VAL A 93 -3.24 9.76 1.49
CA VAL A 93 -3.44 11.20 1.68
C VAL A 93 -4.72 11.70 1.00
N GLU A 94 -4.91 11.46 -0.29
CA GLU A 94 -6.07 11.93 -1.06
C GLU A 94 -7.33 11.10 -0.75
N GLY A 95 -7.15 9.84 -0.34
CA GLY A 95 -8.21 9.03 0.24
C GLY A 95 -8.55 9.39 1.69
N ASP A 96 -7.74 10.26 2.33
CA ASP A 96 -7.92 10.69 3.72
C ASP A 96 -8.10 9.49 4.66
N ILE A 97 -7.13 8.57 4.66
CA ILE A 97 -7.12 7.41 5.55
C ILE A 97 -6.63 7.88 6.93
N PHE A 98 -7.53 7.89 7.90
CA PHE A 98 -7.29 8.46 9.23
C PHE A 98 -7.28 7.40 10.34
N PRO A 99 -6.64 7.67 11.49
CA PRO A 99 -6.68 6.76 12.64
C PRO A 99 -8.11 6.51 13.13
N GLY A 100 -8.51 5.25 13.24
CA GLY A 100 -9.88 4.86 13.60
C GLY A 100 -10.83 4.66 12.42
N ALA A 101 -10.40 4.93 11.19
CA ALA A 101 -11.24 4.73 10.01
C ALA A 101 -11.59 3.25 9.80
N ARG A 102 -12.80 2.99 9.32
CA ARG A 102 -13.21 1.71 8.76
C ARG A 102 -13.02 1.76 7.25
N VAL A 103 -12.06 1.00 6.75
CA VAL A 103 -11.63 1.01 5.35
C VAL A 103 -11.95 -0.33 4.71
N LEU A 104 -12.58 -0.30 3.54
CA LEU A 104 -12.80 -1.48 2.72
C LEU A 104 -11.94 -1.39 1.47
N GLU A 105 -11.08 -2.37 1.24
CA GLU A 105 -10.40 -2.57 -0.02
C GLU A 105 -10.91 -3.82 -0.74
N ALA A 106 -10.92 -3.77 -2.07
CA ALA A 106 -11.17 -4.93 -2.90
C ALA A 106 -10.11 -5.03 -4.00
N GLY A 107 -9.53 -6.22 -4.10
CA GLY A 107 -8.24 -6.45 -4.73
C GLY A 107 -7.10 -6.44 -3.71
N ALA A 108 -7.18 -7.29 -2.67
CA ALA A 108 -6.09 -7.40 -1.69
C ALA A 108 -4.74 -7.77 -2.35
N GLY A 109 -4.79 -8.55 -3.44
CA GLY A 109 -3.63 -8.84 -4.28
C GLY A 109 -2.51 -9.51 -3.49
N SER A 110 -1.37 -8.83 -3.34
CA SER A 110 -0.24 -9.33 -2.53
C SER A 110 -0.14 -8.66 -1.16
N GLY A 111 -1.16 -7.92 -0.70
CA GLY A 111 -1.19 -7.30 0.64
C GLY A 111 -0.44 -5.96 0.77
N ALA A 112 0.10 -5.41 -0.33
CA ALA A 112 0.92 -4.19 -0.31
C ALA A 112 0.14 -2.98 0.24
N LEU A 113 -1.05 -2.74 -0.31
CA LEU A 113 -1.92 -1.65 0.13
C LEU A 113 -2.49 -1.94 1.52
N SER A 114 -2.87 -3.19 1.79
CA SER A 114 -3.42 -3.62 3.08
C SER A 114 -2.48 -3.24 4.23
N MET A 115 -1.17 -3.50 4.11
CA MET A 115 -0.17 -3.10 5.10
C MET A 115 -0.13 -1.58 5.31
N ALA A 116 -0.22 -0.80 4.23
CA ALA A 116 -0.21 0.66 4.30
C ALA A 116 -1.48 1.20 4.98
N LEU A 117 -2.65 0.63 4.66
CA LEU A 117 -3.92 0.98 5.29
C LEU A 117 -3.91 0.64 6.78
N LEU A 118 -3.48 -0.57 7.15
CA LEU A 118 -3.42 -1.02 8.55
C LEU A 118 -2.56 -0.09 9.42
N ARG A 119 -1.41 0.36 8.89
CA ARG A 119 -0.57 1.35 9.58
C ARG A 119 -1.25 2.70 9.71
N ALA A 120 -2.02 3.13 8.73
CA ALA A 120 -2.67 4.45 8.72
C ALA A 120 -3.90 4.51 9.64
N VAL A 121 -4.72 3.45 9.65
CA VAL A 121 -5.91 3.38 10.52
C VAL A 121 -5.58 3.12 11.98
N GLY A 122 -4.41 2.52 12.27
CA GLY A 122 -3.96 2.22 13.62
C GLY A 122 -4.85 1.19 14.33
N GLU A 123 -4.57 0.92 15.61
CA GLU A 123 -5.24 -0.14 16.38
C GLU A 123 -6.75 0.07 16.58
N GLY A 124 -7.21 1.32 16.53
CA GLY A 124 -8.62 1.67 16.70
C GLY A 124 -9.45 1.66 15.41
N GLY A 125 -8.82 1.47 14.24
CA GLY A 125 -9.51 1.40 12.96
C GLY A 125 -9.55 -0.03 12.42
N GLU A 126 -10.24 -0.24 11.30
CA GLU A 126 -10.48 -1.56 10.72
C GLU A 126 -10.18 -1.56 9.22
N VAL A 127 -9.58 -2.65 8.73
CA VAL A 127 -9.39 -2.86 7.29
C VAL A 127 -10.07 -4.16 6.87
N PHE A 128 -11.06 -4.05 6.01
CA PHE A 128 -11.73 -5.17 5.36
C PHE A 128 -11.12 -5.35 3.97
N SER A 129 -10.57 -6.52 3.66
CA SER A 129 -9.89 -6.79 2.39
C SER A 129 -10.57 -7.93 1.67
N TYR A 130 -11.21 -7.64 0.53
CA TYR A 130 -11.83 -8.65 -0.31
C TYR A 130 -10.93 -9.03 -1.49
N GLU A 131 -10.84 -10.33 -1.75
CA GLU A 131 -10.11 -10.89 -2.88
C GLU A 131 -10.91 -12.06 -3.45
N ILE A 132 -11.05 -12.11 -4.78
CA ILE A 132 -11.82 -13.15 -5.46
C ILE A 132 -10.99 -14.41 -5.71
N ARG A 133 -9.66 -14.26 -5.73
CA ARG A 133 -8.72 -15.33 -6.03
C ARG A 133 -8.06 -15.84 -4.75
N LYS A 134 -8.35 -17.10 -4.43
CA LYS A 134 -7.82 -17.75 -3.23
C LYS A 134 -6.29 -17.70 -3.13
N ASP A 135 -5.59 -17.93 -4.24
CA ASP A 135 -4.12 -17.90 -4.27
C ASP A 135 -3.57 -16.49 -3.98
N HIS A 136 -4.22 -15.44 -4.48
CA HIS A 136 -3.86 -14.06 -4.14
C HIS A 136 -4.13 -13.75 -2.67
N LEU A 137 -5.28 -14.17 -2.13
CA LEU A 137 -5.60 -13.97 -0.72
C LEU A 137 -4.55 -14.61 0.19
N GLU A 138 -4.12 -15.83 -0.13
CA GLU A 138 -3.03 -16.51 0.59
C GLU A 138 -1.71 -15.71 0.55
N TYR A 139 -1.37 -15.07 -0.59
CA TYR A 139 -0.21 -14.17 -0.65
C TYR A 139 -0.38 -12.94 0.24
N ALA A 140 -1.55 -12.28 0.18
CA ALA A 140 -1.83 -11.11 1.00
C ALA A 140 -1.73 -11.45 2.49
N GLU A 141 -2.36 -12.55 2.91
CA GLU A 141 -2.31 -13.07 4.29
C GLU A 141 -0.88 -13.32 4.75
N ASN A 142 -0.10 -14.09 3.99
CA ASN A 142 1.28 -14.40 4.35
C ASN A 142 2.15 -13.14 4.43
N ASN A 143 2.06 -12.23 3.46
CA ASN A 143 2.87 -11.01 3.44
C ASN A 143 2.52 -10.06 4.59
N VAL A 144 1.23 -9.90 4.90
CA VAL A 144 0.79 -9.05 6.02
C VAL A 144 1.21 -9.67 7.35
N ASP A 145 0.95 -10.97 7.55
CA ASP A 145 1.33 -11.68 8.77
C ASP A 145 2.86 -11.63 8.97
N GLU A 146 3.63 -11.79 7.89
CA GLU A 146 5.09 -11.69 7.88
C GLU A 146 5.61 -10.28 8.21
N TYR A 147 4.95 -9.22 7.71
CA TYR A 147 5.35 -7.83 7.97
C TYR A 147 5.08 -7.42 9.42
N PHE A 148 3.91 -7.76 9.96
CA PHE A 148 3.54 -7.40 11.33
C PHE A 148 4.09 -8.39 12.38
N GLY A 149 4.51 -9.59 11.94
CA GLY A 149 4.95 -10.71 12.78
C GLY A 149 3.81 -11.58 13.30
N ALA A 150 2.57 -11.18 13.06
CA ALA A 150 1.33 -11.91 13.31
C ALA A 150 0.21 -11.21 12.52
N ARG A 151 -0.93 -11.89 12.38
CA ARG A 151 -2.12 -11.27 11.78
C ARG A 151 -2.64 -10.13 12.65
N PRO A 152 -2.75 -8.90 12.12
CA PRO A 152 -3.36 -7.80 12.86
C PRO A 152 -4.82 -8.12 13.20
N ALA A 153 -5.22 -7.92 14.46
CA ALA A 153 -6.56 -8.27 14.94
C ALA A 153 -7.68 -7.43 14.29
N ASN A 154 -7.32 -6.27 13.76
CA ASN A 154 -8.21 -5.33 13.08
C ASN A 154 -8.16 -5.45 11.54
N TRP A 155 -7.58 -6.53 11.03
CA TRP A 155 -7.58 -6.86 9.61
C TRP A 155 -8.50 -8.04 9.32
N TYR A 156 -9.39 -7.87 8.34
CA TYR A 156 -10.39 -8.87 7.97
C TYR A 156 -10.23 -9.27 6.48
N PRO A 157 -9.23 -10.12 6.14
CA PRO A 157 -9.10 -10.69 4.81
C PRO A 157 -10.23 -11.68 4.53
N ARG A 158 -10.88 -11.58 3.36
CA ARG A 158 -12.03 -12.40 2.97
C ARG A 158 -11.93 -12.83 1.51
N LEU A 159 -12.17 -14.13 1.26
CA LEU A 159 -12.35 -14.67 -0.07
C LEU A 159 -13.79 -14.39 -0.51
N GLY A 160 -13.99 -13.59 -1.55
CA GLY A 160 -15.33 -13.27 -2.04
C GLY A 160 -15.35 -12.17 -3.09
N ASP A 161 -16.48 -12.09 -3.80
CA ASP A 161 -16.74 -11.01 -4.75
C ASP A 161 -17.17 -9.75 -3.99
N PHE A 162 -16.52 -8.63 -4.29
CA PHE A 162 -16.89 -7.33 -3.73
C PHE A 162 -18.34 -6.94 -4.09
N GLY A 163 -18.85 -7.35 -5.25
CA GLY A 163 -20.21 -7.05 -5.68
C GLY A 163 -21.30 -7.67 -4.82
N GLU A 164 -20.98 -8.71 -4.05
CA GLU A 164 -21.91 -9.41 -3.16
C GLU A 164 -21.86 -8.89 -1.71
N VAL A 165 -20.96 -7.96 -1.40
CA VAL A 165 -20.75 -7.46 -0.04
C VAL A 165 -21.88 -6.55 0.40
N THR A 166 -22.37 -6.78 1.62
CA THR A 166 -23.40 -5.95 2.27
C THR A 166 -22.84 -5.22 3.49
N ALA A 167 -23.57 -4.19 3.94
CA ALA A 167 -23.19 -3.48 5.16
C ALA A 167 -23.24 -4.40 6.40
N GLU A 168 -24.12 -5.41 6.40
CA GLU A 168 -24.23 -6.38 7.50
C GLU A 168 -22.96 -7.23 7.62
N ASP A 169 -22.39 -7.67 6.51
CA ASP A 169 -21.12 -8.44 6.49
C ASP A 169 -19.98 -7.69 7.15
N LEU A 170 -20.00 -6.35 7.07
CA LEU A 170 -18.98 -5.46 7.61
C LEU A 170 -19.30 -4.98 9.03
N GLY A 171 -20.50 -5.23 9.55
CA GLY A 171 -20.98 -4.65 10.82
C GLY A 171 -21.39 -3.17 10.71
N GLY A 172 -21.70 -2.69 9.50
CA GLY A 172 -22.13 -1.33 9.19
C GLY A 172 -21.34 -0.71 8.04
N PRO A 173 -21.75 0.48 7.55
CA PRO A 173 -21.10 1.17 6.43
C PRO A 173 -19.68 1.62 6.78
N VAL A 174 -18.83 1.77 5.78
CA VAL A 174 -17.40 2.12 5.93
C VAL A 174 -17.12 3.59 5.61
N ASP A 175 -16.02 4.11 6.14
CA ASP A 175 -15.58 5.48 5.92
C ASP A 175 -14.95 5.67 4.54
N ARG A 176 -14.22 4.65 4.06
CA ARG A 176 -13.36 4.69 2.88
C ARG A 176 -13.47 3.39 2.09
N ILE A 177 -13.51 3.49 0.77
CA ILE A 177 -13.45 2.34 -0.14
C ILE A 177 -12.30 2.55 -1.13
N ILE A 178 -11.47 1.51 -1.33
CA ILE A 178 -10.40 1.49 -2.33
C ILE A 178 -10.58 0.28 -3.24
N LEU A 179 -10.71 0.50 -4.54
CA LEU A 179 -10.86 -0.56 -5.54
C LEU A 179 -9.62 -0.65 -6.42
N ASP A 180 -8.86 -1.73 -6.30
CA ASP A 180 -7.74 -2.08 -7.18
C ASP A 180 -8.08 -3.37 -7.95
N MET A 181 -8.86 -3.21 -9.01
CA MET A 181 -9.38 -4.32 -9.80
C MET A 181 -9.54 -3.92 -11.26
N VAL A 182 -9.78 -4.90 -12.12
CA VAL A 182 -9.84 -4.69 -13.58
C VAL A 182 -11.04 -3.83 -13.98
N GLU A 183 -12.19 -4.03 -13.34
CA GLU A 183 -13.47 -3.44 -13.76
C GLU A 183 -14.25 -2.81 -12.58
N PRO A 184 -13.68 -1.82 -11.88
CA PRO A 184 -14.31 -1.25 -10.68
C PRO A 184 -15.67 -0.60 -10.98
N TRP A 185 -15.90 -0.14 -12.22
CA TRP A 185 -17.16 0.48 -12.63
C TRP A 185 -18.38 -0.45 -12.50
N HIS A 186 -18.20 -1.77 -12.48
CA HIS A 186 -19.32 -2.70 -12.26
C HIS A 186 -19.84 -2.73 -10.83
N PHE A 187 -19.09 -2.15 -9.88
CA PHE A 187 -19.40 -2.25 -8.45
C PHE A 187 -19.67 -0.90 -7.78
N MET A 188 -19.94 0.14 -8.57
CA MET A 188 -20.13 1.49 -8.05
C MET A 188 -21.43 1.63 -7.25
N ASP A 189 -22.47 0.85 -7.57
CA ASP A 189 -23.69 0.74 -6.76
C ASP A 189 -23.41 0.09 -5.41
N THR A 190 -22.64 -0.99 -5.37
CA THR A 190 -22.19 -1.63 -4.12
C THR A 190 -21.34 -0.66 -3.29
N ALA A 191 -20.38 0.02 -3.93
CA ALA A 191 -19.56 1.02 -3.26
C ALA A 191 -20.39 2.20 -2.72
N ARG A 192 -21.42 2.65 -3.45
CA ARG A 192 -22.40 3.62 -2.93
C ARG A 192 -22.96 3.07 -1.64
N ASP A 193 -23.63 1.92 -1.66
CA ASP A 193 -24.41 1.41 -0.54
C ASP A 193 -23.57 1.14 0.72
N LEU A 194 -22.31 0.75 0.56
CA LEU A 194 -21.40 0.45 1.67
C LEU A 194 -20.75 1.70 2.28
N LEU A 195 -20.58 2.80 1.55
CA LEU A 195 -19.83 3.96 2.03
C LEU A 195 -20.74 4.90 2.84
N ILE A 196 -20.27 5.53 3.91
CA ILE A 196 -21.07 6.58 4.58
C ILE A 196 -21.28 7.82 3.69
N PRO A 197 -22.34 8.63 3.88
CA PRO A 197 -22.41 9.97 3.31
C PRO A 197 -21.16 10.78 3.65
N GLY A 198 -20.53 11.37 2.63
CA GLY A 198 -19.29 12.10 2.75
C GLY A 198 -18.02 11.24 2.74
N GLY A 199 -18.14 9.91 2.78
CA GLY A 199 -17.01 8.98 2.67
C GLY A 199 -16.33 9.07 1.30
N VAL A 200 -15.11 8.54 1.21
CA VAL A 200 -14.26 8.64 0.02
C VAL A 200 -14.15 7.30 -0.69
N LEU A 201 -14.44 7.30 -1.99
CA LEU A 201 -14.16 6.21 -2.90
C LEU A 201 -12.88 6.54 -3.68
N MET A 202 -11.95 5.59 -3.71
CA MET A 202 -10.74 5.63 -4.53
C MET A 202 -10.73 4.43 -5.47
N THR A 203 -10.30 4.62 -6.72
CA THR A 203 -10.02 3.52 -7.65
C THR A 203 -8.63 3.64 -8.24
N TYR A 204 -7.98 2.51 -8.47
CA TYR A 204 -6.67 2.41 -9.11
C TYR A 204 -6.82 1.64 -10.42
N VAL A 205 -6.65 2.31 -11.57
CA VAL A 205 -6.91 1.72 -12.89
C VAL A 205 -5.79 1.97 -13.89
N ALA A 206 -5.33 0.92 -14.56
CA ALA A 206 -4.10 0.97 -15.37
C ALA A 206 -4.27 1.64 -16.74
N THR A 207 -5.46 1.62 -17.33
CA THR A 207 -5.67 2.03 -18.73
C THR A 207 -6.66 3.18 -18.87
N VAL A 208 -6.52 3.95 -19.95
CA VAL A 208 -7.43 5.06 -20.27
C VAL A 208 -8.89 4.60 -20.43
N PRO A 209 -9.22 3.47 -21.09
CA PRO A 209 -10.59 2.98 -21.12
C PRO A 209 -11.16 2.65 -19.73
N GLN A 210 -10.36 2.04 -18.85
CA GLN A 210 -10.79 1.78 -17.47
C GLN A 210 -11.06 3.08 -16.70
N LEU A 211 -10.19 4.08 -16.87
CA LEU A 211 -10.37 5.43 -16.33
C LEU A 211 -11.67 6.06 -16.84
N MET A 212 -11.91 6.04 -18.16
CA MET A 212 -13.11 6.60 -18.76
C MET A 212 -14.39 5.94 -18.22
N ASN A 213 -14.45 4.61 -18.22
CA ASN A 213 -15.60 3.85 -17.74
C ASN A 213 -15.90 4.14 -16.27
N THR A 214 -14.85 4.22 -15.44
CA THR A 214 -14.99 4.54 -14.01
C THR A 214 -15.56 5.94 -13.81
N MET A 215 -14.99 6.95 -14.48
CA MET A 215 -15.42 8.34 -14.38
C MET A 215 -16.88 8.53 -14.81
N GLU A 216 -17.25 7.98 -15.97
CA GLU A 216 -18.62 8.10 -16.49
C GLU A 216 -19.64 7.36 -15.63
N THR A 217 -19.28 6.19 -15.09
CA THR A 217 -20.18 5.44 -14.20
C THR A 217 -20.43 6.19 -12.90
N ILE A 218 -19.38 6.72 -12.26
CA ILE A 218 -19.52 7.55 -11.05
C ILE A 218 -20.44 8.76 -11.31
N ARG A 219 -20.27 9.46 -12.45
CA ARG A 219 -21.16 10.57 -12.85
C ARG A 219 -22.60 10.11 -13.08
N GLY A 220 -22.77 8.97 -13.72
CA GLY A 220 -24.08 8.40 -14.05
C GLY A 220 -24.94 8.10 -12.83
N LEU A 221 -24.32 7.65 -11.73
CA LEU A 221 -25.02 7.33 -10.49
C LEU A 221 -25.60 8.55 -9.77
N LYS A 222 -25.04 9.75 -9.99
CA LYS A 222 -25.48 11.02 -9.36
C LYS A 222 -25.53 11.00 -7.82
N CYS A 223 -24.87 10.03 -7.18
CA CYS A 223 -24.76 9.87 -5.74
C CYS A 223 -23.34 10.14 -5.23
N PHE A 224 -22.43 10.56 -6.12
CA PHE A 224 -21.08 11.01 -5.80
C PHE A 224 -20.88 12.44 -6.31
N ALA A 225 -19.98 13.18 -5.65
CA ALA A 225 -19.46 14.44 -6.18
C ALA A 225 -18.69 14.19 -7.48
N GLU A 226 -18.41 15.28 -8.24
CA GLU A 226 -17.64 15.19 -9.49
C GLU A 226 -16.31 14.44 -9.25
N PRO A 227 -16.08 13.30 -9.93
CA PRO A 227 -14.87 12.53 -9.71
C PRO A 227 -13.64 13.29 -10.23
N ARG A 228 -12.54 13.18 -9.49
CA ARG A 228 -11.23 13.72 -9.88
C ARG A 228 -10.34 12.55 -10.27
N ALA A 229 -9.64 12.68 -11.39
CA ALA A 229 -8.64 11.70 -11.83
C ALA A 229 -7.27 12.37 -12.02
N TRP A 230 -6.20 11.63 -11.72
CA TRP A 230 -4.82 12.05 -11.95
C TRP A 230 -3.88 10.85 -12.06
N GLU A 231 -2.65 11.13 -12.47
CA GLU A 231 -1.52 10.21 -12.42
C GLU A 231 -0.31 10.94 -11.82
N SER A 232 0.69 10.18 -11.38
CA SER A 232 1.92 10.73 -10.82
C SER A 232 3.15 10.09 -11.45
N LEU A 233 4.12 10.93 -11.81
CA LEU A 233 5.41 10.52 -12.36
C LEU A 233 6.50 10.83 -11.34
N VAL A 234 7.23 9.79 -10.93
CA VAL A 234 8.40 9.93 -10.05
C VAL A 234 9.65 9.64 -10.88
N ARG A 235 10.60 10.59 -10.87
CA ARG A 235 11.87 10.47 -11.60
C ARG A 235 13.02 10.78 -10.67
N ASP A 236 13.82 9.76 -10.39
CA ASP A 236 14.99 9.88 -9.54
C ASP A 236 16.08 10.73 -10.19
N TRP A 237 16.94 11.28 -9.35
CA TRP A 237 18.08 12.08 -9.76
C TRP A 237 19.37 11.43 -9.27
N ARG A 238 20.35 11.38 -10.16
CA ARG A 238 21.74 11.16 -9.78
C ARG A 238 22.30 12.50 -9.33
N VAL A 239 22.77 12.58 -8.10
CA VAL A 239 23.37 13.78 -7.52
C VAL A 239 24.80 13.45 -7.08
N GLU A 240 25.75 13.59 -8.02
CA GLU A 240 27.16 13.29 -7.81
C GLU A 240 28.04 14.44 -8.32
N GLY A 241 28.30 15.43 -7.47
CA GLY A 241 29.05 16.62 -7.84
C GLY A 241 28.46 17.31 -9.08
N LEU A 242 29.30 17.54 -10.10
CA LEU A 242 28.86 18.14 -11.38
C LEU A 242 28.03 17.18 -12.25
N ALA A 243 28.03 15.87 -11.98
CA ALA A 243 27.21 14.89 -12.67
C ALA A 243 25.78 14.83 -12.09
N THR A 244 25.20 15.99 -11.76
CA THR A 244 23.86 16.11 -11.20
C THR A 244 22.84 16.21 -12.33
N ARG A 245 21.99 15.18 -12.46
CA ARG A 245 20.98 15.07 -13.53
C ARG A 245 19.90 14.05 -13.19
N PRO A 246 18.74 14.06 -13.87
CA PRO A 246 17.79 12.97 -13.79
C PRO A 246 18.40 11.62 -14.18
N GLU A 247 17.86 10.55 -13.62
CA GLU A 247 18.16 9.19 -14.06
C GLU A 247 17.68 8.96 -15.50
N HIS A 248 18.40 8.10 -16.23
CA HIS A 248 18.11 7.85 -17.65
C HIS A 248 16.86 7.01 -17.86
N ARG A 249 16.48 6.21 -16.87
CA ARG A 249 15.30 5.33 -16.89
C ARG A 249 14.38 5.74 -15.75
N MET A 250 13.09 5.67 -16.01
CA MET A 250 12.04 5.84 -15.01
C MET A 250 10.86 4.95 -15.36
N ASN A 251 10.05 4.63 -14.36
CA ASN A 251 8.74 4.03 -14.59
C ASN A 251 7.80 5.14 -15.09
N ALA A 252 7.44 5.07 -16.36
CA ALA A 252 6.64 6.11 -17.02
C ALA A 252 5.17 6.06 -16.62
N HIS A 253 4.66 4.88 -16.24
CA HIS A 253 3.26 4.68 -15.86
C HIS A 253 3.12 3.53 -14.86
N THR A 254 2.03 3.59 -14.11
CA THR A 254 1.62 2.58 -13.12
C THR A 254 0.11 2.42 -13.23
N ALA A 255 -0.63 3.41 -12.74
CA ALA A 255 -2.07 3.54 -12.96
C ALA A 255 -2.51 5.01 -12.83
N PHE A 256 -3.77 5.23 -13.18
CA PHE A 256 -4.52 6.42 -12.82
C PHE A 256 -5.20 6.20 -11.47
N LEU A 257 -5.24 7.25 -10.65
CA LEU A 257 -6.06 7.32 -9.46
C LEU A 257 -7.32 8.11 -9.79
N VAL A 258 -8.46 7.61 -9.32
CA VAL A 258 -9.74 8.33 -9.33
C VAL A 258 -10.25 8.45 -7.90
N SER A 259 -10.75 9.62 -7.54
CA SER A 259 -11.36 9.90 -6.24
C SER A 259 -12.74 10.53 -6.41
N ALA A 260 -13.69 10.11 -5.59
CA ALA A 260 -15.00 10.74 -5.47
C ALA A 260 -15.52 10.64 -4.04
N ARG A 261 -16.34 11.62 -3.61
CA ARG A 261 -16.99 11.60 -2.29
C ARG A 261 -18.47 11.26 -2.43
N ARG A 262 -18.97 10.35 -1.58
CA ARG A 262 -20.40 10.00 -1.56
C ARG A 262 -21.22 11.21 -1.09
N LEU A 263 -22.30 11.52 -1.81
CA LEU A 263 -23.29 12.51 -1.42
C LEU A 263 -24.26 11.90 -0.40
N ALA A 264 -24.91 12.75 0.40
CA ALA A 264 -26.04 12.29 1.19
C ALA A 264 -27.22 11.89 0.30
N ASP A 265 -28.04 10.96 0.77
CA ASP A 265 -29.16 10.43 0.00
C ASP A 265 -30.16 11.56 -0.34
N GLY A 266 -30.63 11.56 -1.60
CA GLY A 266 -31.53 12.60 -2.12
C GLY A 266 -30.88 13.95 -2.43
N VAL A 267 -29.58 14.13 -2.19
CA VAL A 267 -28.88 15.38 -2.50
C VAL A 267 -28.44 15.42 -3.96
N THR A 268 -28.78 16.51 -4.65
CA THR A 268 -28.19 16.86 -5.94
C THR A 268 -27.09 17.91 -5.74
N PRO A 269 -25.87 17.70 -6.27
CA PRO A 269 -24.80 18.66 -6.08
C PRO A 269 -25.10 19.96 -6.85
N PRO A 270 -24.57 21.12 -6.38
CA PRO A 270 -24.68 22.36 -7.13
C PRO A 270 -24.12 22.22 -8.54
N ARG A 271 -24.81 22.77 -9.54
CA ARG A 271 -24.31 22.75 -10.92
C ARG A 271 -23.02 23.57 -11.01
N PRO A 272 -21.92 23.01 -11.55
CA PRO A 272 -20.70 23.78 -11.75
C PRO A 272 -20.97 25.01 -12.63
N GLN A 273 -20.75 26.21 -12.09
CA GLN A 273 -20.73 27.42 -12.91
C GLN A 273 -19.42 27.43 -13.69
N ARG A 274 -19.47 27.12 -14.99
CA ARG A 274 -18.33 27.39 -15.87
C ARG A 274 -18.09 28.89 -15.86
N LYS A 275 -16.89 29.34 -15.46
CA LYS A 275 -16.47 30.73 -15.67
C LYS A 275 -16.73 31.05 -17.14
N ALA A 276 -17.51 32.11 -17.40
CA ALA A 276 -17.66 32.61 -18.76
C ALA A 276 -16.26 32.80 -19.33
N ARG A 277 -15.99 32.18 -20.49
CA ARG A 277 -14.75 32.46 -21.24
C ARG A 277 -14.75 33.96 -21.52
N ARG A 278 -13.84 34.70 -20.88
CA ARG A 278 -13.47 36.04 -21.30
C ARG A 278 -12.58 35.94 -22.53
#